data_AF-A0A7C0U353-F1
#
_entry.id   AF-A0A7C0U353-F1
#
_cell.length_a   1.000
_cell.length_b   1.000
_cell.length_c   1.000
_cell.angle_alpha   90.00
_cell.angle_beta   90.00
_cell.angle_gamma   90.00
#
_symmetry.space_group_name_H-M   'P 1'
#
loop_
_entity.id
_entity.type
_entity.pdbx_description
1 polymer ?
#
loop_
_entity_poly.entity_id
_entity_poly.type
_entity_poly.pdbx_seq_one_letter_code
_entity_poly.pdbx_strand_id
1 'polypeptide(L)' 'MGGYSAIISPFGEPLVEAEEDPTFLQADIDLNMVHTFRQEIPCLKNRRPEVYHEQG' A
#
# COMPACT_ATOMS: atom_id res chain seq x y z
N MET A 1 -1.80 -17.96 13.92
CA MET A 1 -2.23 -16.81 14.75
C MET A 1 -2.51 -15.66 13.80
N GLY A 2 -3.61 -14.95 13.99
CA GLY A 2 -4.04 -13.85 13.13
C GLY A 2 -4.42 -12.65 14.00
N GLY A 3 -4.24 -11.45 13.49
CA GLY A 3 -4.26 -10.16 14.19
C GLY A 3 -3.67 -9.10 13.25
N TYR A 4 -3.10 -8.02 13.78
CA TYR A 4 -2.29 -7.07 13.00
C TYR A 4 -2.98 -6.47 11.78
N SER A 5 -4.29 -6.19 11.91
CA SER A 5 -4.99 -5.38 10.92
C SER A 5 -4.28 -4.03 10.79
N ALA A 6 -4.02 -3.56 9.57
CA ALA A 6 -3.26 -2.33 9.37
C ALA A 6 -3.76 -1.55 8.15
N ILE A 7 -3.55 -0.24 8.18
CA ILE A 7 -3.69 0.66 7.02
C ILE A 7 -2.29 1.19 6.72
N ILE A 8 -1.78 0.92 5.52
CA ILE A 8 -0.41 1.28 5.11
C ILE A 8 -0.48 2.32 3.99
N SER A 9 0.38 3.34 4.07
CA SER A 9 0.54 4.37 3.06
C SER A 9 1.17 3.83 1.76
N PRO A 10 1.08 4.56 0.63
CA PRO A 10 1.77 4.18 -0.62
C PRO A 10 3.30 4.04 -0.47
N PHE A 11 3.90 4.75 0.48
CA PHE A 11 5.34 4.67 0.78
C PHE A 11 5.72 3.43 1.60
N GLY A 12 4.75 2.62 2.02
CA GLY A 12 4.97 1.43 2.84
C GLY A 12 5.00 1.69 4.34
N GLU A 13 4.68 2.92 4.78
CA GLU A 13 4.63 3.28 6.20
C GLU A 13 3.23 3.01 6.80
N PRO A 14 3.11 2.39 7.98
CA PRO A 14 1.82 2.18 8.63
C PRO A 14 1.21 3.50 9.11
N LEU A 15 -0.07 3.73 8.79
CA LEU A 15 -0.89 4.80 9.33
C LEU A 15 -1.53 4.39 10.67
N VAL A 16 -1.93 3.12 10.76
CA VAL A 16 -2.42 2.47 11.98
C VAL A 16 -2.22 0.96 11.85
N GLU A 17 -1.91 0.30 12.97
CA GLU A 17 -1.72 -1.16 13.05
C GLU A 17 -2.31 -1.66 14.38
N ALA A 18 -2.97 -2.81 14.34
CA ALA A 18 -3.52 -3.49 15.50
C ALA A 18 -2.49 -4.48 16.05
N GLU A 19 -2.76 -4.95 17.26
CA GLU A 19 -2.05 -6.09 17.84
C GLU A 19 -2.95 -7.33 17.77
N GLU A 20 -2.79 -8.26 18.71
CA GLU A 20 -3.59 -9.49 18.77
C GLU A 20 -4.95 -9.30 19.48
N ASP A 21 -5.09 -8.26 20.30
CA ASP A 21 -6.31 -8.01 21.06
C ASP A 21 -7.43 -7.41 20.19
N PRO A 22 -8.72 -7.75 20.46
CA PRO A 22 -9.85 -7.13 19.78
C PRO A 22 -9.84 -5.60 19.91
N THR A 23 -9.83 -4.91 18.78
CA THR A 23 -9.76 -3.44 18.72
C THR A 23 -10.54 -2.87 17.54
N PHE A 24 -10.79 -1.56 17.56
CA PHE A 24 -11.31 -0.80 16.43
C PHE A 24 -10.25 0.19 15.97
N LEU A 25 -9.80 0.06 14.73
CA LEU A 25 -8.83 0.98 14.13
C LEU A 25 -9.52 1.99 13.23
N GLN A 26 -9.05 3.24 13.29
CA GLN A 26 -9.51 4.32 12.43
C GLN A 26 -8.30 5.16 12.00
N ALA A 27 -8.24 5.51 10.72
CA ALA A 27 -7.27 6.45 10.17
C ALA A 27 -7.92 7.25 9.04
N ASP A 28 -7.50 8.50 8.87
CA ASP A 28 -7.88 9.33 7.73
C ASP A 28 -6.95 9.06 6.55
N ILE A 29 -7.52 8.83 5.38
CA ILE A 29 -6.76 8.53 4.16
C ILE A 29 -6.75 9.75 3.25
N ASP A 30 -5.58 10.35 3.07
CA ASP A 30 -5.36 11.37 2.03
C ASP A 30 -5.04 10.69 0.69
N LEU A 31 -6.00 10.75 -0.24
CA LEU A 31 -5.85 10.19 -1.58
C LEU A 31 -4.83 10.94 -2.44
N ASN A 32 -4.49 12.19 -2.11
CA ASN A 32 -3.46 12.94 -2.85
C ASN A 32 -2.07 12.32 -2.68
N MET A 33 -1.83 11.60 -1.58
CA MET A 33 -0.57 10.89 -1.33
C MET A 33 -0.25 9.87 -2.42
N VAL A 34 -1.26 9.23 -3.00
CA VAL A 34 -1.10 8.32 -4.15
C VAL A 34 -0.61 9.07 -5.38
N HIS A 35 -1.08 10.30 -5.60
CA HIS A 35 -0.62 11.13 -6.70
C HIS A 35 0.85 11.50 -6.52
N THR A 36 1.22 12.01 -5.34
CA THR A 36 2.61 12.36 -4.99
C THR A 36 3.53 11.16 -5.15
N PHE A 37 3.18 10.02 -4.56
CA PHE A 37 3.96 8.78 -4.65
C PHE A 37 4.22 8.36 -6.11
N ARG A 38 3.21 8.42 -6.98
CA ARG A 38 3.36 8.03 -8.40
C ARG A 38 4.21 9.00 -9.22
N GLN A 39 4.40 10.25 -8.77
CA GLN A 39 5.36 11.17 -9.39
C GLN A 39 6.78 10.88 -8.92
N GLU A 40 6.98 10.63 -7.62
CA GLU A 40 8.29 10.38 -7.04
C GLU A 40 8.84 8.99 -7.38
N ILE A 41 7.98 7.97 -7.36
CA ILE A 41 8.29 6.57 -7.64
C ILE A 41 7.46 6.12 -8.86
N PRO A 42 7.91 6.41 -10.09
CA PRO A 42 7.15 6.14 -11.32
C PRO A 42 7.25 4.66 -11.75
N CYS A 43 7.21 3.71 -10.80
CA CYS A 43 7.38 2.28 -11.06
C CYS A 43 6.37 1.76 -12.09
N LEU A 44 5.13 2.26 -12.05
CA LEU A 44 4.09 1.90 -13.02
C LEU A 44 4.36 2.39 -14.43
N LYS A 45 5.00 3.57 -14.59
CA LYS A 45 5.40 4.12 -15.90
C LYS A 45 6.60 3.37 -16.48
N ASN A 46 7.49 2.90 -15.61
CA ASN A 46 8.73 2.24 -15.98
C ASN A 46 8.60 0.71 -16.14
N ARG A 47 7.37 0.17 -16.04
CA ARG A 47 7.12 -1.25 -16.30
C ARG A 47 7.58 -1.61 -17.71
N ARG A 48 7.94 -2.88 -17.91
CA ARG A 48 8.27 -3.46 -19.21
C ARG A 48 7.25 -4.56 -19.52
N PRO A 49 5.98 -4.24 -19.85
CA PRO A 49 4.93 -5.24 -20.03
C PRO A 49 5.28 -6.34 -21.04
N GLU A 50 6.09 -6.02 -22.04
CA GLU A 50 6.53 -6.94 -23.08
C GLU A 50 7.40 -8.09 -22.55
N VAL A 51 7.98 -8.00 -21.35
CA VAL A 51 8.76 -9.10 -20.74
C VAL A 51 7.97 -9.93 -19.73
N TYR A 52 6.72 -9.55 -19.45
CA TYR A 52 5.86 -10.24 -18.46
C TYR A 52 5.11 -11.44 -19.05
N HIS A 53 5.52 -11.94 -20.23
CA HIS A 53 4.85 -13.03 -20.94
C HIS A 53 4.17 -14.03 -20.00
N GLU A 54 2.85 -14.13 -20.16
CA GLU A 54 1.97 -15.01 -19.40
C GLU A 54 2.50 -16.45 -19.51
N GLN A 55 2.85 -17.06 -18.39
CA GLN A 55 2.66 -18.50 -18.27
C GLN A 55 1.14 -18.67 -18.14
N GLY A 56 0.52 -19.24 -19.18
CA GLY A 56 -0.85 -19.75 -19.08
C GLY A 56 -0.98 -20.81 -18.00
#